data_AF-A0A530L8T0-F1
#
_entry.id   AF-A0A530L8T0-F1
#
_cell.length_a   1.000
_cell.length_b   1.000
_cell.length_c   1.000
_cell.angle_alpha   90.00
_cell.angle_beta   90.00
_cell.angle_gamma   90.00
#
_symmetry.space_group_name_H-M   'P 1'
#
loop_
_entity.id
_entity.type
_entity.pdbx_description
1 polymer ?
#
loop_
_entity_poly.entity_id
_entity_poly.type
_entity_poly.pdbx_seq_one_letter_code
_entity_poly.pdbx_strand_id
1 'polypeptide(L)'
;PETIKAADNQVRQAQSALEQAQWRLSKRVLTAPSPGRVNDVIRYPGDTAGPTAPVISMLPDGAVKLSVYVPESAFSSVEVGTLLNVHCDGCGSGVKARV
;
A
#
# COMPACT_ATOMS: atom_id res chain seq x y z
N PRO A 1 12.56 44.31 23.81
CA PRO A 1 12.89 42.87 23.88
C PRO A 1 11.66 41.95 23.73
N GLU A 2 10.63 42.10 24.58
CA GLU A 2 9.42 41.27 24.53
C GLU A 2 8.63 41.41 23.23
N THR A 3 8.52 42.62 22.67
CA THR A 3 7.84 42.87 21.39
C THR A 3 8.51 42.18 20.20
N ILE A 4 9.84 42.14 20.17
CA ILE A 4 10.62 41.45 19.13
C ILE A 4 10.42 39.94 19.28
N LYS A 5 10.52 39.41 20.50
CA LYS A 5 10.29 37.99 20.78
C LYS A 5 8.86 37.56 20.41
N ALA A 6 7.86 38.40 20.66
CA ALA A 6 6.48 38.15 20.25
C ALA A 6 6.34 38.12 18.72
N ALA A 7 6.95 39.06 18.01
CA ALA A 7 6.99 39.05 16.55
C ALA A 7 7.69 37.81 15.99
N ASP A 8 8.83 37.41 16.57
CA ASP A 8 9.55 36.19 16.18
C ASP A 8 8.72 34.91 16.40
N ASN A 9 7.95 34.86 17.49
CA ASN A 9 7.00 33.77 17.75
C ASN A 9 5.88 33.75 16.71
N GLN A 10 5.34 34.92 16.33
CA GLN A 10 4.31 35.02 15.29
C GLN A 10 4.84 34.56 13.93
N VAL A 11 6.07 34.93 13.57
CA VAL A 11 6.73 34.45 12.35
C VAL A 11 6.86 32.93 12.37
N ARG A 12 7.35 32.35 13.48
CA ARG A 12 7.46 30.88 13.63
C ARG A 12 6.11 30.17 13.53
N GLN A 13 5.06 30.75 14.10
CA GLN A 13 3.70 30.21 13.99
C GLN A 13 3.20 30.24 12.55
N ALA A 14 3.41 31.35 11.84
CA ALA A 14 3.03 31.51 10.44
C ALA A 14 3.80 30.54 9.53
N GLN A 15 5.09 30.35 9.76
CA GLN A 15 5.92 29.36 9.04
C GLN A 15 5.40 27.94 9.26
N SER A 16 5.09 27.56 10.50
CA SER A 16 4.52 26.23 10.81
C SER A 16 3.18 26.01 10.12
N ALA A 17 2.32 27.05 10.07
CA ALA A 17 1.04 26.99 9.38
C ALA A 17 1.22 26.83 7.85
N LEU A 18 2.21 27.49 7.26
CA LEU A 18 2.58 27.34 5.86
C LEU A 18 3.05 25.92 5.54
N GLU A 19 3.97 25.37 6.35
CA GLU A 19 4.47 24.00 6.19
C GLU A 19 3.33 22.97 6.25
N GLN A 20 2.40 23.12 7.21
CA GLN A 20 1.22 22.25 7.30
C GLN A 20 0.28 22.38 6.09
N ALA A 21 0.10 23.58 5.55
CA ALA A 21 -0.70 23.80 4.35
C ALA A 21 -0.05 23.14 3.12
N GLN A 22 1.27 23.29 2.97
CA GLN A 22 2.05 22.63 1.90
C GLN A 22 1.99 21.11 2.01
N TRP A 23 2.13 20.56 3.22
CA TRP A 23 1.98 19.13 3.47
C TRP A 23 0.59 18.64 3.04
N ARG A 24 -0.48 19.30 3.49
CA ARG A 24 -1.86 18.93 3.13
C ARG A 24 -2.11 18.99 1.62
N LEU A 25 -1.54 19.98 0.93
CA LEU A 25 -1.62 20.09 -0.52
C LEU A 25 -0.90 18.90 -1.19
N SER A 26 0.29 18.54 -0.72
CA SER A 26 1.06 17.40 -1.26
C SER A 26 0.32 16.07 -1.13
N LYS A 27 -0.54 15.91 -0.10
CA LYS A 27 -1.34 14.70 0.12
C LYS A 27 -2.58 14.57 -0.75
N ARG A 28 -2.87 15.54 -1.63
CA ARG A 28 -3.98 15.44 -2.60
C ARG A 28 -3.64 14.60 -3.83
N VAL A 29 -2.36 14.32 -4.06
CA VAL A 29 -1.90 13.46 -5.15
C VAL A 29 -1.47 12.13 -4.55
N LEU A 30 -2.14 11.06 -4.97
CA LEU A 30 -1.77 9.69 -4.61
C LEU A 30 -0.82 9.14 -5.68
N THR A 31 0.27 8.53 -5.22
CA THR A 31 1.25 7.86 -6.09
C THR A 31 1.30 6.39 -5.70
N ALA A 32 1.55 5.52 -6.68
CA ALA A 32 1.71 4.10 -6.43
C ALA A 32 2.99 3.87 -5.59
N PRO A 33 2.93 3.17 -4.45
CA PRO A 33 4.09 2.94 -3.60
C PRO A 33 5.09 1.93 -4.18
N SER A 34 4.68 1.14 -5.17
CA SER A 34 5.53 0.14 -5.84
C SER A 34 4.97 -0.19 -7.23
N PRO A 35 5.77 -0.80 -8.13
CA PRO A 35 5.26 -1.39 -9.36
C PRO A 35 4.21 -2.46 -9.07
N GLY A 36 3.19 -2.54 -9.92
CA GLY A 36 2.10 -3.48 -9.74
C GLY A 36 0.94 -3.22 -10.68
N ARG A 37 -0.09 -4.05 -10.53
CA ARG A 37 -1.33 -3.96 -11.30
C ARG A 37 -2.43 -3.34 -10.45
N VAL A 38 -3.15 -2.37 -11.02
CA VAL A 38 -4.42 -1.92 -10.43
C VAL A 38 -5.45 -3.04 -10.60
N ASN A 39 -5.95 -3.55 -9.48
CA ASN A 39 -6.97 -4.59 -9.45
C ASN A 39 -8.38 -3.99 -9.52
N ASP A 40 -8.60 -2.87 -8.82
CA ASP A 40 -9.91 -2.21 -8.80
C ASP A 40 -9.77 -0.69 -8.59
N VAL A 41 -10.71 0.07 -9.16
CA VAL A 41 -10.90 1.51 -8.93
C VAL A 41 -12.16 1.68 -8.09
N ILE A 42 -11.97 1.96 -6.81
CA ILE A 42 -13.02 1.96 -5.79
C ILE A 42 -13.79 3.29 -5.79
N ARG A 43 -13.15 4.38 -6.24
CA ARG A 43 -13.70 5.74 -6.24
C ARG A 43 -13.47 6.44 -7.57
N TYR A 44 -14.45 7.24 -7.96
CA TYR A 44 -14.52 7.92 -9.24
C TYR A 44 -14.60 9.44 -9.07
N PRO A 45 -14.39 10.22 -10.14
CA PRO A 45 -14.53 11.67 -10.09
C PRO A 45 -15.89 12.09 -9.53
N GLY A 46 -15.89 12.98 -8.53
CA GLY A 46 -17.09 13.42 -7.81
C GLY A 46 -17.29 12.73 -6.46
N ASP A 47 -16.66 11.58 -6.23
CA ASP A 47 -16.70 10.90 -4.94
C ASP A 47 -15.89 11.67 -3.88
N THR A 48 -16.29 11.49 -2.63
CA THR A 48 -15.54 11.99 -1.46
C THR A 48 -14.80 10.85 -0.78
N ALA A 49 -13.54 11.08 -0.41
CA ALA A 49 -12.70 10.10 0.29
C ALA A 49 -12.09 10.74 1.54
N GLY A 50 -12.33 10.14 2.70
CA GLY A 50 -11.64 10.48 3.94
C GLY A 50 -10.22 9.90 4.00
N PRO A 51 -9.42 10.23 5.03
CA PRO A 51 -8.02 9.79 5.14
C PRO A 51 -7.81 8.27 5.14
N THR A 52 -8.82 7.50 5.57
CA THR A 52 -8.78 6.02 5.64
C THR A 52 -9.59 5.37 4.53
N ALA A 53 -10.20 6.15 3.62
CA ALA A 53 -11.04 5.62 2.56
C ALA A 53 -10.18 5.25 1.34
N PRO A 54 -10.15 3.99 0.90
CA PRO A 54 -9.36 3.58 -0.24
C PRO A 54 -9.95 4.11 -1.55
N VAL A 55 -9.07 4.49 -2.48
CA VAL A 55 -9.43 4.99 -3.82
C VAL A 55 -9.17 3.93 -4.90
N ILE A 56 -8.07 3.19 -4.77
CA ILE A 56 -7.68 2.09 -5.66
C ILE A 56 -7.28 0.87 -4.84
N SER A 57 -7.51 -0.31 -5.38
CA SER A 57 -6.89 -1.56 -4.94
C SER A 57 -5.83 -1.95 -5.96
N MET A 58 -4.62 -2.23 -5.49
CA MET A 58 -3.51 -2.63 -6.35
C MET A 58 -2.79 -3.85 -5.80
N LEU A 59 -2.30 -4.68 -6.71
CA LEU A 59 -1.48 -5.85 -6.44
C LEU A 59 -0.03 -5.54 -6.86
N PRO A 60 0.90 -5.38 -5.90
CA PRO A 60 2.31 -5.20 -6.23
C PRO A 60 2.91 -6.39 -6.97
N ASP A 61 3.91 -6.13 -7.80
CA ASP A 61 4.64 -7.18 -8.48
C ASP A 61 5.32 -8.11 -7.46
N GLY A 62 5.22 -9.42 -7.69
CA GLY A 62 5.77 -10.44 -6.76
C GLY A 62 4.96 -10.65 -5.48
N ALA A 63 3.87 -9.92 -5.24
CA ALA A 63 3.00 -10.10 -4.08
C ALA A 63 1.97 -11.23 -4.22
N VAL A 64 1.99 -11.98 -5.33
CA VAL A 64 1.13 -13.15 -5.54
C VAL A 64 1.55 -14.29 -4.63
N LYS A 65 0.60 -14.85 -3.89
CA LYS A 65 0.78 -16.02 -3.02
C LYS A 65 -0.24 -17.09 -3.37
N LEU A 66 0.14 -18.35 -3.19
CA LEU A 66 -0.75 -19.50 -3.33
C LEU A 66 -1.21 -19.94 -1.94
N SER A 67 -2.51 -20.00 -1.73
CA SER A 67 -3.10 -20.62 -0.53
C SER A 67 -3.41 -22.09 -0.82
N VAL A 68 -2.66 -22.99 -0.18
CA VAL A 68 -2.85 -24.45 -0.31
C VAL A 68 -3.48 -24.97 0.97
N TYR A 69 -4.56 -25.75 0.84
CA TYR A 69 -5.21 -26.39 1.97
C TYR A 69 -4.72 -27.84 2.09
N VAL A 70 -4.18 -28.18 3.25
CA VAL A 70 -3.57 -29.49 3.52
C VAL A 70 -4.44 -30.23 4.55
N PRO A 71 -4.85 -31.49 4.29
CA PRO A 71 -5.52 -32.31 5.29
C PRO A 71 -4.65 -32.48 6.53
N GLU A 72 -5.27 -32.55 7.71
CA GLU A 72 -4.56 -32.66 9.00
C GLU A 72 -3.57 -33.83 9.02
N SER A 73 -3.97 -34.99 8.48
CA SER A 73 -3.12 -36.18 8.40
C SER A 73 -1.85 -36.00 7.56
N ALA A 74 -1.84 -35.04 6.63
CA ALA A 74 -0.72 -34.75 5.75
C ALA A 74 0.07 -33.51 6.19
N PHE A 75 -0.39 -32.76 7.20
CA PHE A 75 0.24 -31.50 7.61
C PHE A 75 1.71 -31.67 8.03
N SER A 76 2.03 -32.76 8.74
CA SER A 76 3.40 -33.07 9.19
C SER A 76 4.39 -33.35 8.05
N SER A 77 3.90 -33.65 6.84
CA SER A 77 4.75 -33.90 5.67
C SER A 77 5.15 -32.63 4.91
N VAL A 78 4.66 -31.46 5.33
CA VAL A 78 4.90 -30.17 4.66
C VAL A 78 5.94 -29.36 5.44
N GLU A 79 7.04 -29.03 4.78
CA GLU A 79 8.12 -28.23 5.36
C GLU A 79 8.29 -26.89 4.64
N VAL A 80 8.68 -25.86 5.39
CA VAL A 80 9.04 -24.55 4.83
C VAL A 80 10.22 -24.74 3.87
N GLY A 81 10.13 -24.12 2.70
CA GLY A 81 11.14 -24.26 1.64
C GLY A 81 10.82 -25.34 0.60
N THR A 82 9.81 -26.19 0.84
CA THR A 82 9.36 -27.20 -0.12
C THR A 82 8.96 -26.53 -1.44
N LEU A 83 9.47 -27.04 -2.56
CA LEU A 83 9.10 -26.59 -3.90
C LEU A 83 7.85 -27.32 -4.37
N LEU A 84 6.82 -26.56 -4.71
CA LEU A 84 5.57 -27.04 -5.27
C LEU A 84 5.55 -26.81 -6.78
N ASN A 85 5.17 -27.83 -7.54
CA ASN A 85 4.81 -27.67 -8.95
C ASN A 85 3.36 -27.17 -9.01
N VAL A 86 3.15 -26.01 -9.62
CA VAL A 86 1.84 -25.37 -9.69
C VAL A 86 1.32 -25.48 -11.13
N HIS A 87 0.10 -25.99 -11.25
CA HIS A 87 -0.65 -25.95 -12.50
C HIS A 87 -1.91 -25.12 -12.29
N CYS A 88 -2.17 -24.19 -13.20
CA CYS A 88 -3.42 -23.44 -13.23
C CYS A 88 -3.81 -23.19 -14.69
N ASP A 89 -5.11 -23.12 -14.97
CA ASP A 89 -5.65 -23.08 -16.34
C ASP A 89 -5.13 -21.89 -17.17
N GLY A 90 -4.75 -20.79 -16.51
CA GLY A 90 -4.18 -19.59 -17.15
C GLY A 90 -2.69 -19.36 -16.85
N CYS A 91 -2.01 -20.29 -16.18
CA CYS A 91 -0.60 -20.15 -15.84
C CYS A 91 0.27 -20.60 -17.01
N GLY A 92 1.44 -19.97 -17.17
CA GLY A 92 2.49 -20.53 -18.03
C GLY A 92 2.92 -21.93 -17.58
N SER A 93 3.60 -22.68 -18.44
CA SER A 93 4.16 -23.97 -18.05
C SER A 93 5.32 -23.79 -17.06
N GLY A 94 5.45 -24.71 -16.11
CA GLY A 94 6.59 -24.75 -15.19
C GLY A 94 6.54 -23.72 -14.05
N VAL A 95 5.36 -23.21 -13.68
CA VAL A 95 5.22 -22.37 -12.48
C VAL A 95 5.58 -23.18 -11.24
N LYS A 96 6.45 -22.62 -10.41
CA LYS A 96 6.86 -23.17 -9.13
C LYS A 96 6.51 -22.22 -8.01
N ALA A 97 6.10 -22.78 -6.87
CA ALA A 97 5.92 -22.04 -5.63
C ALA A 97 6.82 -22.65 -4.55
N ARG A 98 7.08 -21.86 -3.50
CA ARG A 98 7.81 -22.30 -2.32
C ARG A 98 6.93 -22.08 -1.11
N VAL A 99 6.82 -23.11 -0.26
CA VAL A 99 6.18 -23.03 1.06
C VAL A 99 6.95 -22.08 1.97
#